data_AF-A0A970ZP21-F1
#
_entry.id   AF-A0A970ZP21-F1
#
_cell.length_a   1.000
_cell.length_b   1.000
_cell.length_c   1.000
_cell.angle_alpha   90.00
_cell.angle_beta   90.00
_cell.angle_gamma   90.00
#
_symmetry.space_group_name_H-M   'P 1'
#
loop_
_entity.id
_entity.type
_entity.pdbx_description
1 polymer ?
#
loop_
_entity_poly.entity_id
_entity_poly.type
_entity_poly.pdbx_seq_one_letter_code
_entity_poly.pdbx_strand_id
1 'polypeptide(L)'
;MEVRAISAPLSRTGQGGIMSTPVVLGDPLYTRDSNGRLTSQTLTVFPYFDVIVTYPMPHAFQIEACIEWLNRQRESQGRPALTPEEEQEVREDAVAGVIEHGAIQLRPDPQNMPLAFRADRLLQKLVSKQCIKFLNVLNPLVRDALKRRGECWRMARLPTSRDEMKQRILAAKRGIRGREIYYYNATTGTRWLTCHEFARLAELDETELRRHLEEIREFSRKLNPQRNPEIAFYMADESFSGAAFEPCDFASMSRAELLAVYEGLCSRFRDAVAAEFQDDDLENGEWRHRMFSVLVTENAEVIEEEVLLSLSAEFYMQIQWLPGGRMINGELAFDELFEEDQQDPCAENAREFLYNLVREYEDLDYVNIGKVVNSLSRRSWTRGRREVYLAVMKRRGLPRETVSIIRIQKWGVREHLDEGRFEPDAMSRSDEYTEYVLDRRFACRYLGMNIPKRVTARKICERYFGPWTGPTGYMIWTPYFERLYIPGIASDKMPRQRLCDPEFALKFASLLGQAAAPNLIVGRCDSNHNVLFDDGDEIIVERERRPAEI
;
A
#
# COMPACT_ATOMS: atom_id res chain seq x y z
N MET A 1 27.99 -14.76 -18.31
CA MET A 1 28.81 -14.78 -17.08
C MET A 1 28.21 -15.84 -16.20
N GLU A 2 28.98 -16.90 -15.95
CA GLU A 2 28.51 -18.21 -15.48
C GLU A 2 27.80 -18.15 -14.12
N VAL A 3 26.60 -18.74 -14.08
CA VAL A 3 25.85 -19.04 -12.86
C VAL A 3 26.61 -20.15 -12.14
N ARG A 4 27.36 -19.80 -11.09
CA ARG A 4 27.98 -20.79 -10.20
C ARG A 4 26.88 -21.51 -9.43
N ALA A 5 26.84 -22.83 -9.57
CA ALA A 5 25.98 -23.72 -8.83
C ALA A 5 26.21 -23.56 -7.33
N ILE A 6 25.12 -23.26 -6.62
CA ILE A 6 25.05 -23.17 -5.16
C ILE A 6 25.32 -24.57 -4.60
N SER A 7 26.35 -24.71 -3.78
CA SER A 7 26.58 -25.91 -2.99
C SER A 7 25.41 -26.11 -2.02
N ALA A 8 24.74 -27.26 -2.15
CA ALA A 8 23.59 -27.64 -1.35
C ALA A 8 23.91 -27.67 0.16
N PRO A 9 22.98 -27.30 1.06
CA PRO A 9 23.17 -27.51 2.48
C PRO A 9 22.96 -28.99 2.83
N LEU A 10 23.81 -29.44 3.76
CA LEU A 10 23.72 -30.60 4.64
C LEU A 10 22.49 -31.50 4.42
N SER A 11 22.77 -32.68 3.87
CA SER A 11 21.89 -33.83 3.76
C SER A 11 21.09 -34.09 5.05
N ARG A 12 19.77 -33.85 5.02
CA ARG A 12 18.81 -34.64 5.78
C ARG A 12 18.38 -35.82 4.91
N THR A 13 19.01 -36.97 5.13
CA THR A 13 18.54 -38.26 4.61
C THR A 13 17.13 -38.51 5.15
N GLY A 14 16.23 -38.90 4.24
CA GLY A 14 14.79 -38.80 4.42
C GLY A 14 14.15 -39.76 5.42
N GLN A 15 12.95 -39.37 5.86
CA GLN A 15 11.72 -40.18 5.97
C GLN A 15 10.64 -39.31 6.66
N GLY A 16 9.47 -39.16 6.04
CA GLY A 16 8.24 -38.62 6.66
C GLY A 16 8.23 -37.10 6.91
N GLY A 17 7.53 -36.35 6.07
CA GLY A 17 7.33 -34.90 6.21
C GLY A 17 6.55 -34.54 7.47
N ILE A 18 7.27 -34.21 8.54
CA ILE A 18 6.79 -33.30 9.57
C ILE A 18 7.33 -31.93 9.16
N MET A 19 6.44 -31.01 8.77
CA MET A 19 6.82 -29.63 8.51
C MET A 19 7.41 -29.05 9.81
N SER A 20 8.73 -28.87 9.85
CA SER A 20 9.39 -28.30 11.02
C SER A 20 9.01 -26.83 11.17
N THR A 21 8.47 -26.49 12.34
CA THR A 21 8.24 -25.11 12.80
C THR A 21 9.56 -24.33 12.76
N PRO A 22 9.56 -23.08 12.27
CA PRO A 22 10.77 -22.26 12.28
C PRO A 22 11.26 -22.02 13.71
N VAL A 23 12.57 -21.84 13.86
CA VAL A 23 13.18 -21.45 15.14
C VAL A 23 12.97 -19.95 15.34
N VAL A 24 12.35 -19.56 16.45
CA VAL A 24 12.20 -18.15 16.83
C VAL A 24 13.22 -17.79 17.91
N LEU A 25 14.10 -16.83 17.62
CA LEU A 25 15.09 -16.29 18.55
C LEU A 25 14.57 -14.97 19.12
N GLY A 26 14.14 -14.99 20.38
CA GLY A 26 13.49 -13.87 21.05
C GLY A 26 12.07 -14.21 21.49
N ASP A 27 11.28 -13.18 21.78
CA ASP A 27 9.89 -13.37 22.19
C ASP A 27 9.01 -13.81 21.01
N PRO A 28 7.93 -14.58 21.23
CA PRO A 28 6.96 -14.91 20.20
C PRO A 28 6.40 -13.66 19.50
N LEU A 29 6.01 -13.81 18.22
CA LEU A 29 5.38 -12.73 17.45
C LEU A 29 4.15 -12.19 18.21
N TYR A 30 3.99 -10.86 18.18
CA TYR A 30 2.91 -10.13 18.85
C TYR A 30 2.90 -10.17 20.39
N THR A 31 3.96 -10.66 21.04
CA THR A 31 4.08 -10.60 22.51
C THR A 31 4.06 -9.15 22.99
N ARG A 32 3.23 -8.86 24.00
CA ARG A 32 3.08 -7.52 24.58
C ARG A 32 3.64 -7.45 26.00
N ASP A 33 4.20 -6.30 26.35
CA ASP A 33 4.66 -5.98 27.69
C ASP A 33 3.49 -5.66 28.64
N SER A 34 3.81 -5.36 29.90
CA SER A 34 2.81 -4.99 30.92
C SER A 34 2.02 -3.72 30.60
N ASN A 35 2.50 -2.89 29.67
CA ASN A 35 1.85 -1.67 29.21
C ASN A 35 1.04 -1.88 27.92
N GLY A 36 0.93 -3.13 27.45
CA GLY A 36 0.24 -3.49 26.21
C GLY A 36 1.00 -3.12 24.94
N ARG A 37 2.27 -2.72 25.03
CA ARG A 37 3.13 -2.42 23.87
C ARG A 37 3.80 -3.69 23.38
N LEU A 38 4.07 -3.78 22.07
CA LEU A 38 4.82 -4.91 21.52
C LEU A 38 6.22 -4.93 22.12
N THR A 39 6.62 -6.10 22.62
CA THR A 39 7.99 -6.35 23.12
C THR A 39 9.02 -6.08 22.05
N SER A 40 8.76 -6.51 20.82
CA SER A 40 9.54 -6.15 19.63
C SER A 40 8.63 -5.75 18.47
N GLN A 41 9.01 -4.65 17.81
CA GLN A 41 8.35 -4.12 16.62
C GLN A 41 9.12 -4.44 15.33
N THR A 42 10.26 -5.11 15.45
CA THR A 42 11.19 -5.42 14.35
C THR A 42 11.52 -6.90 14.37
N LEU A 43 11.54 -7.52 13.19
CA LEU A 43 12.00 -8.89 13.03
C LEU A 43 12.91 -9.03 11.81
N THR A 44 13.71 -10.09 11.79
CA THR A 44 14.51 -10.46 10.65
C THR A 44 14.32 -11.95 10.41
N VAL A 45 13.93 -12.31 9.20
CA VAL A 45 13.68 -13.68 8.77
C VAL A 45 14.88 -14.17 7.98
N PHE A 46 15.33 -15.39 8.25
CA PHE A 46 16.41 -16.08 7.55
C PHE A 46 15.85 -17.35 6.89
N PRO A 47 15.28 -17.24 5.68
CA PRO A 47 14.57 -18.33 5.03
C PRO A 47 15.39 -19.59 4.75
N TYR A 48 16.68 -19.49 4.43
CA TYR A 48 17.53 -20.66 4.19
C TYR A 48 17.94 -21.38 5.49
N PHE A 49 17.91 -20.66 6.62
CA PHE A 49 18.23 -21.22 7.93
C PHE A 49 17.00 -21.63 8.74
N ASP A 50 15.78 -21.38 8.25
CA ASP A 50 14.50 -21.57 8.96
C ASP A 50 14.47 -20.84 10.34
N VAL A 51 15.11 -19.66 10.42
CA VAL A 51 15.22 -18.85 11.66
C VAL A 51 14.45 -17.53 11.51
N ILE A 52 13.80 -17.11 12.59
CA ILE A 52 13.20 -15.78 12.74
C ILE A 52 13.75 -15.15 14.01
N VAL A 53 14.27 -13.93 13.92
CA VAL A 53 14.80 -13.19 15.07
C VAL A 53 13.85 -12.06 15.42
N THR A 54 13.43 -11.97 16.69
CA THR A 54 12.45 -11.00 17.20
C THR A 54 12.98 -10.18 18.38
N TYR A 55 14.30 -10.14 18.62
CA TYR A 55 14.87 -9.29 19.66
C TYR A 55 14.53 -7.80 19.44
N PRO A 56 14.31 -7.01 20.52
CA PRO A 56 13.93 -5.59 20.45
C PRO A 56 15.14 -4.71 20.10
N MET A 57 15.72 -4.94 18.92
CA MET A 57 16.96 -4.31 18.48
C MET A 57 16.94 -4.11 16.95
N PRO A 58 17.76 -3.19 16.41
CA PRO A 58 17.85 -2.97 14.96
C PRO A 58 18.22 -4.25 14.19
N HIS A 59 17.79 -4.35 12.92
CA HIS A 59 18.02 -5.51 12.07
C HIS A 59 19.49 -5.94 11.97
N ALA A 60 20.43 -4.99 11.92
CA ALA A 60 21.86 -5.29 11.88
C ALA A 60 22.28 -6.18 13.07
N PHE A 61 21.81 -5.88 14.27
CA PHE A 61 22.12 -6.69 15.44
C PHE A 61 21.32 -7.99 15.51
N GLN A 62 20.12 -8.03 14.93
CA GLN A 62 19.37 -9.29 14.78
C GLN A 62 20.12 -10.27 13.87
N ILE A 63 20.84 -9.77 12.87
CA ILE A 63 21.72 -10.59 12.02
C ILE A 63 22.91 -11.13 12.81
N GLU A 64 23.60 -10.29 13.58
CA GLU A 64 24.69 -10.77 14.46
C GLU A 64 24.20 -11.84 15.44
N ALA A 65 23.03 -11.64 16.05
CA ALA A 65 22.45 -12.62 16.97
C ALA A 65 22.15 -13.96 16.29
N CYS A 66 21.76 -13.95 15.00
CA CYS A 66 21.60 -15.16 14.21
C CYS A 66 22.94 -15.86 13.97
N ILE A 67 23.98 -15.13 13.59
CA ILE A 67 25.34 -15.65 13.37
C ILE A 67 25.89 -16.26 14.66
N GLU A 68 25.77 -15.57 15.79
CA GLU A 68 26.17 -16.09 17.11
C GLU A 68 25.40 -17.37 17.49
N TRP A 69 24.11 -17.44 17.18
CA TRP A 69 23.31 -18.65 17.41
C TRP A 69 23.79 -19.80 16.53
N LEU A 70 24.05 -19.56 15.24
CA LEU A 70 24.59 -20.56 14.31
C LEU A 70 25.97 -21.07 14.74
N ASN A 71 26.84 -20.17 15.21
CA ASN A 71 28.16 -20.53 15.73
C ASN A 71 28.07 -21.38 17.00
N ARG A 72 27.17 -21.05 17.93
CA ARG A 72 26.91 -21.90 19.12
C ARG A 72 26.37 -23.29 18.74
N GLN A 73 25.49 -23.37 17.74
CA GLN A 73 25.03 -24.65 17.22
C GLN A 73 26.18 -25.47 16.61
N ARG A 74 27.04 -24.84 15.81
CA ARG A 74 28.22 -25.48 15.23
C ARG A 74 29.19 -25.97 16.30
N GLU A 75 29.46 -25.14 17.32
CA GLU A 75 30.31 -25.50 18.45
C GLU A 75 29.77 -26.74 19.19
N SER A 76 28.46 -26.77 19.48
CA SER A 76 27.81 -27.95 20.10
C SER A 76 27.89 -29.22 19.24
N GLN A 77 28.10 -29.07 17.93
CA GLN A 77 28.26 -30.14 16.95
C GLN A 77 29.75 -30.45 16.65
N GLY A 78 30.68 -29.80 17.36
CA GLY A 78 32.13 -29.95 17.14
C GLY A 78 32.62 -29.39 15.80
N ARG A 79 31.86 -28.49 15.18
CA ARG A 79 32.20 -27.83 13.90
C ARG A 79 32.86 -26.47 14.17
N PRO A 80 33.77 -26.02 13.28
CA PRO A 80 34.33 -24.69 13.37
C PRO A 80 33.25 -23.61 13.20
N ALA A 81 33.50 -22.42 13.73
CA ALA A 81 32.68 -21.25 13.49
C ALA A 81 32.55 -20.95 11.98
N LEU A 82 31.52 -20.19 11.63
CA LEU A 82 31.28 -19.69 10.28
C LEU A 82 32.52 -18.97 9.74
N THR A 83 32.86 -19.23 8.49
CA THR A 83 33.86 -18.42 7.78
C THR A 83 33.26 -17.05 7.41
N PRO A 84 34.09 -16.04 7.09
CA PRO A 84 33.58 -14.75 6.62
C PRO A 84 32.63 -14.85 5.42
N GLU A 85 32.86 -15.80 4.52
CA GLU A 85 31.98 -16.07 3.39
C GLU A 85 30.63 -16.66 3.83
N GLU A 86 30.63 -17.59 4.78
CA GLU A 86 29.37 -18.15 5.31
C GLU A 86 28.60 -17.13 6.16
N GLU A 87 29.28 -16.24 6.88
CA GLU A 87 28.63 -15.11 7.56
C GLU A 87 27.98 -14.15 6.56
N GLN A 88 28.63 -13.92 5.42
CA GLN A 88 28.07 -13.11 4.34
C GLN A 88 26.83 -13.78 3.73
N GLU A 89 26.81 -15.11 3.57
CA GLU A 89 25.62 -15.84 3.14
C GLU A 89 24.44 -15.67 4.12
N VAL A 90 24.72 -15.69 5.43
CA VAL A 90 23.69 -15.42 6.46
C VAL A 90 23.14 -14.01 6.32
N ARG A 91 24.00 -13.02 6.03
CA ARG A 91 23.60 -11.63 5.81
C ARG A 91 22.73 -11.47 4.56
N GLU A 92 23.07 -12.18 3.49
CA GLU A 92 22.33 -12.16 2.22
C GLU A 92 20.98 -12.89 2.28
N ASP A 93 20.81 -13.82 3.22
CA ASP A 93 19.52 -14.47 3.50
C ASP A 93 18.56 -13.60 4.33
N ALA A 94 19.04 -12.52 4.94
CA ALA A 94 18.26 -11.72 5.87
C ALA A 94 17.15 -10.91 5.16
N VAL A 95 15.88 -11.17 5.54
CA VAL A 95 14.73 -10.36 5.14
C VAL A 95 14.20 -9.60 6.36
N ALA A 96 14.42 -8.30 6.37
CA ALA A 96 13.93 -7.42 7.41
C ALA A 96 12.39 -7.28 7.35
N GLY A 97 11.75 -7.14 8.51
CA GLY A 97 10.33 -6.86 8.62
C GLY A 97 9.97 -6.10 9.88
N VAL A 98 8.84 -5.41 9.86
CA VAL A 98 8.36 -4.61 10.98
C VAL A 98 6.95 -5.06 11.35
N ILE A 99 6.58 -4.97 12.62
CA ILE A 99 5.25 -5.30 13.11
C ILE A 99 4.49 -4.00 13.36
N GLU A 100 3.53 -3.70 12.50
CA GLU A 100 2.70 -2.50 12.62
C GLU A 100 1.23 -2.84 12.40
N HIS A 101 0.37 -2.31 13.26
CA HIS A 101 -1.09 -2.47 13.19
C HIS A 101 -1.56 -3.94 13.10
N GLY A 102 -0.86 -4.85 13.80
CA GLY A 102 -1.18 -6.28 13.79
C GLY A 102 -0.72 -7.03 12.54
N ALA A 103 -0.05 -6.36 11.60
CA ALA A 103 0.55 -6.97 10.41
C ALA A 103 2.08 -6.95 10.48
N ILE A 104 2.70 -8.01 9.98
CA ILE A 104 4.12 -8.09 9.65
C ILE A 104 4.30 -7.50 8.26
N GLN A 105 5.08 -6.44 8.14
CA GLN A 105 5.40 -5.79 6.88
C GLN A 105 6.85 -6.12 6.51
N LEU A 106 7.03 -7.06 5.57
CA LEU A 106 8.33 -7.47 5.06
C LEU A 106 8.91 -6.37 4.15
N ARG A 107 10.20 -6.11 4.27
CA ARG A 107 10.98 -5.24 3.38
C ARG A 107 11.64 -6.10 2.31
N PRO A 108 11.07 -6.19 1.10
CA PRO A 108 11.69 -6.96 0.02
C PRO A 108 12.91 -6.23 -0.53
N ASP A 109 13.91 -6.99 -0.95
CA ASP A 109 14.89 -6.53 -1.94
C ASP A 109 14.22 -6.59 -3.33
N PRO A 110 14.04 -5.44 -4.02
CA PRO A 110 13.46 -5.41 -5.37
C PRO A 110 14.17 -6.32 -6.38
N GLN A 111 15.47 -6.55 -6.21
CA GLN A 111 16.27 -7.40 -7.10
C GLN A 111 16.17 -8.89 -6.72
N ASN A 112 15.73 -9.20 -5.49
CA ASN A 112 15.61 -10.56 -4.98
C ASN A 112 14.25 -10.84 -4.32
N MET A 113 13.17 -10.52 -5.05
CA MET A 113 11.80 -10.90 -4.65
C MET A 113 11.61 -12.39 -4.30
N PRO A 114 12.29 -13.36 -4.94
CA PRO A 114 12.20 -14.77 -4.54
C PRO A 114 12.55 -15.02 -3.07
N LEU A 115 13.53 -14.32 -2.51
CA LEU A 115 13.92 -14.43 -1.10
C LEU A 115 12.81 -13.89 -0.19
N ALA A 116 12.22 -12.73 -0.52
CA ALA A 116 11.09 -12.17 0.21
C ALA A 116 9.87 -13.12 0.23
N PHE A 117 9.59 -13.80 -0.89
CA PHE A 117 8.53 -14.82 -0.94
C PHE A 117 8.86 -16.08 -0.14
N ARG A 118 10.13 -16.43 0.04
CA ARG A 118 10.53 -17.52 0.95
C ARG A 118 10.30 -17.12 2.41
N ALA A 119 10.69 -15.90 2.79
CA ALA A 119 10.43 -15.35 4.12
C ALA A 119 8.93 -15.33 4.45
N ASP A 120 8.11 -14.89 3.49
CA ASP A 120 6.64 -14.97 3.59
C ASP A 120 6.14 -16.39 3.87
N ARG A 121 6.55 -17.39 3.07
CA ARG A 121 6.16 -18.80 3.31
C ARG A 121 6.62 -19.32 4.67
N LEU A 122 7.78 -18.87 5.16
CA LEU A 122 8.26 -19.26 6.47
C LEU A 122 7.39 -18.67 7.58
N LEU A 123 7.01 -17.40 7.46
CA LEU A 123 6.12 -16.72 8.40
C LEU A 123 4.70 -17.28 8.40
N GLN A 124 4.19 -17.74 7.24
CA GLN A 124 2.88 -18.39 7.14
C GLN A 124 2.75 -19.66 7.98
N LYS A 125 3.87 -20.28 8.40
CA LYS A 125 3.86 -21.39 9.37
C LYS A 125 3.51 -20.94 10.79
N LEU A 126 3.57 -19.63 11.09
CA LEU A 126 3.33 -19.05 12.41
C LEU A 126 2.10 -18.14 12.48
N VAL A 127 1.77 -17.45 11.38
CA VAL A 127 0.68 -16.46 11.32
C VAL A 127 -0.11 -16.61 10.02
N SER A 128 -1.37 -16.17 10.00
CA SER A 128 -2.16 -16.18 8.75
C SER A 128 -1.49 -15.35 7.66
N LYS A 129 -1.64 -15.79 6.41
CA LYS A 129 -1.23 -15.06 5.20
C LYS A 129 -1.81 -13.63 5.18
N GLN A 130 -2.95 -13.38 5.82
CA GLN A 130 -3.56 -12.03 5.91
C GLN A 130 -2.70 -11.03 6.69
N CYS A 131 -1.99 -11.52 7.71
CA CYS A 131 -1.18 -10.73 8.62
C CYS A 131 0.18 -10.34 8.02
N ILE A 132 0.55 -10.85 6.84
CA ILE A 132 1.85 -10.56 6.23
C ILE A 132 1.62 -9.63 5.03
N LYS A 133 2.38 -8.53 4.97
CA LYS A 133 2.35 -7.51 3.91
C LYS A 133 3.75 -7.24 3.41
N PHE A 134 3.87 -6.62 2.25
CA PHE A 134 5.14 -6.19 1.66
C PHE A 134 5.21 -4.66 1.61
N LEU A 135 6.36 -4.13 2.02
CA LEU A 135 6.76 -2.74 1.90
C LEU A 135 7.35 -2.45 0.52
N ASN A 136 7.83 -1.22 0.34
CA ASN A 136 8.45 -0.77 -0.89
C ASN A 136 7.55 -0.90 -2.14
N VAL A 137 6.25 -0.71 -1.92
CA VAL A 137 5.20 -0.91 -2.93
C VAL A 137 5.21 0.15 -4.02
N LEU A 138 6.06 1.18 -3.92
CA LEU A 138 6.27 2.15 -4.97
C LEU A 138 7.33 1.68 -5.98
N ASN A 139 8.22 0.77 -5.58
CA ASN A 139 9.20 0.19 -6.48
C ASN A 139 8.51 -0.69 -7.54
N PRO A 140 8.76 -0.46 -8.85
CA PRO A 140 8.09 -1.18 -9.93
C PRO A 140 8.36 -2.69 -9.91
N LEU A 141 9.56 -3.12 -9.53
CA LEU A 141 9.91 -4.55 -9.49
C LEU A 141 9.12 -5.29 -8.41
N VAL A 142 8.98 -4.69 -7.23
CA VAL A 142 8.19 -5.24 -6.12
C VAL A 142 6.72 -5.34 -6.53
N ARG A 143 6.15 -4.28 -7.11
CA ARG A 143 4.77 -4.28 -7.60
C ARG A 143 4.53 -5.34 -8.66
N ASP A 144 5.39 -5.40 -9.67
CA ASP A 144 5.21 -6.34 -10.77
C ASP A 144 5.33 -7.80 -10.29
N ALA A 145 6.20 -8.07 -9.31
CA ALA A 145 6.29 -9.38 -8.69
C ALA A 145 4.99 -9.76 -7.95
N LEU A 146 4.38 -8.83 -7.20
CA LEU A 146 3.10 -9.06 -6.51
C LEU A 146 1.92 -9.17 -7.48
N LYS A 147 1.85 -8.29 -8.49
CA LYS A 147 0.81 -8.34 -9.53
C LYS A 147 0.78 -9.68 -10.24
N ARG A 148 1.94 -10.19 -10.66
CA ARG A 148 2.09 -11.49 -11.32
C ARG A 148 1.59 -12.66 -10.47
N ARG A 149 1.49 -12.46 -9.16
CA ARG A 149 0.96 -13.45 -8.22
C ARG A 149 -0.53 -13.28 -7.93
N GLY A 150 -1.18 -12.23 -8.45
CA GLY A 150 -2.56 -11.87 -8.05
C GLY A 150 -2.63 -11.31 -6.62
N GLU A 151 -1.50 -10.86 -6.08
CA GLU A 151 -1.31 -10.57 -4.66
C GLU A 151 -1.18 -9.05 -4.39
N CYS A 152 -1.77 -8.18 -5.21
CA CYS A 152 -1.77 -6.72 -4.94
C CYS A 152 -2.31 -6.36 -3.55
N TRP A 153 -3.19 -7.18 -2.97
CA TRP A 153 -3.74 -7.02 -1.61
C TRP A 153 -2.72 -7.22 -0.49
N ARG A 154 -1.54 -7.78 -0.83
CA ARG A 154 -0.39 -7.95 0.05
C ARG A 154 0.47 -6.69 0.12
N MET A 155 0.24 -5.70 -0.73
CA MET A 155 0.91 -4.39 -0.61
C MET A 155 0.48 -3.72 0.70
N ALA A 156 1.45 -3.18 1.45
CA ALA A 156 1.15 -2.35 2.60
C ALA A 156 0.27 -1.17 2.16
N ARG A 157 -0.95 -1.11 2.70
CA ARG A 157 -1.94 -0.09 2.34
C ARG A 157 -1.41 1.28 2.74
N LEU A 158 -1.45 2.26 1.84
CA LEU A 158 -1.23 3.67 2.16
C LEU A 158 -2.51 4.25 2.82
N PRO A 159 -2.39 5.27 3.68
CA PRO A 159 -3.55 5.89 4.31
C PRO A 159 -4.52 6.43 3.27
N THR A 160 -5.80 6.49 3.59
CA THR A 160 -6.84 6.91 2.63
C THR A 160 -7.55 8.19 3.07
N SER A 161 -7.19 8.70 4.26
CA SER A 161 -7.72 9.93 4.84
C SER A 161 -6.62 10.75 5.54
N ARG A 162 -6.91 12.03 5.79
CA ARG A 162 -6.04 12.93 6.57
C ARG A 162 -5.78 12.39 7.97
N ASP A 163 -6.82 11.92 8.64
CA ASP A 163 -6.70 11.45 10.03
C ASP A 163 -5.91 10.15 10.12
N GLU A 164 -6.09 9.24 9.16
CA GLU A 164 -5.27 8.03 9.07
C GLU A 164 -3.80 8.37 8.82
N MET A 165 -3.52 9.36 7.96
CA MET A 165 -2.15 9.83 7.71
C MET A 165 -1.51 10.41 8.99
N LYS A 166 -2.24 11.25 9.74
CA LYS A 166 -1.76 11.78 11.03
C LYS A 166 -1.45 10.67 12.03
N GLN A 167 -2.38 9.72 12.17
CA GLN A 167 -2.20 8.56 13.05
C GLN A 167 -0.97 7.75 12.68
N ARG A 168 -0.71 7.54 11.38
CA ARG A 168 0.48 6.83 10.90
C ARG A 168 1.77 7.57 11.18
N ILE A 169 1.83 8.88 10.95
CA ILE A 169 3.02 9.68 11.28
C ILE A 169 3.33 9.58 12.77
N LEU A 170 2.32 9.73 13.64
CA LEU A 170 2.49 9.57 15.08
C LEU A 170 2.92 8.16 15.46
N ALA A 171 2.31 7.14 14.87
CA ALA A 171 2.63 5.75 15.12
C ALA A 171 4.02 5.34 14.59
N ALA A 172 4.65 6.13 13.73
CA ALA A 172 6.01 5.91 13.24
C ALA A 172 7.09 6.38 14.21
N LYS A 173 6.74 7.04 15.33
CA LYS A 173 7.73 7.43 16.35
C LYS A 173 8.39 6.20 16.98
N ARG A 174 9.72 6.20 17.04
CA ARG A 174 10.55 5.10 17.59
C ARG A 174 11.74 5.69 18.36
N GLY A 175 12.17 4.95 19.38
CA GLY A 175 13.45 5.15 20.06
C GLY A 175 14.51 4.17 19.58
N ILE A 176 15.77 4.38 20.00
CA ILE A 176 16.84 3.39 19.86
C ILE A 176 17.21 2.83 21.25
N ARG A 177 17.72 3.69 22.16
CA ARG A 177 18.03 3.37 23.57
C ARG A 177 17.30 4.28 24.56
N GLY A 178 16.68 5.36 24.10
CA GLY A 178 16.00 6.36 24.93
C GLY A 178 14.58 6.68 24.46
N ARG A 179 14.19 7.96 24.57
CA ARG A 179 12.86 8.46 24.17
C ARG A 179 12.62 8.26 22.66
N GLU A 180 11.34 8.23 22.29
CA GLU A 180 10.87 8.07 20.91
C GLU A 180 10.97 9.39 20.11
N ILE A 181 12.21 9.81 19.81
CA ILE A 181 12.50 11.10 19.16
C ILE A 181 12.64 11.01 17.63
N TYR A 182 12.55 9.81 17.06
CA TYR A 182 12.74 9.60 15.62
C TYR A 182 11.46 9.14 14.95
N TYR A 183 11.24 9.59 13.71
CA TYR A 183 10.23 9.03 12.82
C TYR A 183 10.86 7.92 11.97
N TYR A 184 10.37 6.70 12.12
CA TYR A 184 10.96 5.54 11.46
C TYR A 184 10.34 5.28 10.08
N ASN A 185 11.18 5.28 9.05
CA ASN A 185 10.79 4.85 7.71
C ASN A 185 10.88 3.31 7.64
N ALA A 186 9.72 2.66 7.57
CA ALA A 186 9.63 1.20 7.48
C ALA A 186 10.22 0.65 6.16
N THR A 187 10.13 1.40 5.06
CA THR A 187 10.64 1.01 3.73
C THR A 187 12.17 0.98 3.69
N THR A 188 12.86 2.00 4.19
CA THR A 188 14.33 2.08 4.13
C THR A 188 15.01 1.58 5.40
N GLY A 189 14.32 1.64 6.54
CA GLY A 189 14.88 1.39 7.87
C GLY A 189 15.56 2.60 8.50
N THR A 190 15.52 3.76 7.86
CA THR A 190 16.11 5.00 8.36
C THR A 190 15.24 5.63 9.45
N ARG A 191 15.88 6.13 10.51
CA ARG A 191 15.25 6.95 11.55
C ARG A 191 15.47 8.42 11.23
N TRP A 192 14.39 9.14 10.96
CA TRP A 192 14.41 10.56 10.66
C TRP A 192 14.30 11.38 11.94
N LEU A 193 15.31 12.19 12.21
CA LEU A 193 15.29 13.18 13.28
C LEU A 193 14.83 14.52 12.73
N THR A 194 13.79 15.12 13.31
CA THR A 194 13.28 16.44 12.92
C THR A 194 13.95 17.54 13.74
N CYS A 195 13.93 18.77 13.21
CA CYS A 195 14.43 19.93 13.93
C CYS A 195 13.64 20.16 15.23
N HIS A 196 12.31 19.93 15.19
CA HIS A 196 11.44 20.06 16.35
C HIS A 196 11.80 19.06 17.45
N GLU A 197 11.87 17.75 17.14
CA GLU A 197 12.21 16.74 18.15
C GLU A 197 13.63 16.90 18.68
N PHE A 198 14.58 17.32 17.83
CA PHE A 198 15.93 17.63 18.28
C PHE A 198 15.93 18.80 19.26
N ALA A 199 15.21 19.89 18.98
CA ALA A 199 15.12 21.05 19.87
C ALA A 199 14.46 20.73 21.23
N ARG A 200 13.54 19.76 21.26
CA ARG A 200 12.89 19.30 22.50
C ARG A 200 13.83 18.54 23.45
N LEU A 201 15.01 18.14 23.01
CA LEU A 201 16.03 17.59 23.91
C LEU A 201 16.48 18.61 24.97
N ALA A 202 16.20 19.91 24.79
CA ALA A 202 16.42 20.96 25.77
C ALA A 202 15.62 20.76 27.07
N GLU A 203 14.51 20.01 27.01
CA GLU A 203 13.65 19.70 28.16
C GLU A 203 14.22 18.58 29.05
N LEU A 204 15.30 17.91 28.60
CA LEU A 204 15.91 16.78 29.30
C LEU A 204 16.86 17.23 30.39
N ASP A 205 17.10 16.35 31.37
CA ASP A 205 18.23 16.52 32.27
C ASP A 205 19.56 16.27 31.55
N GLU A 206 20.67 16.65 32.19
CA GLU A 206 22.00 16.54 31.61
C GLU A 206 22.38 15.11 31.22
N THR A 207 21.97 14.11 32.01
CA THR A 207 22.35 12.71 31.79
C THR A 207 21.59 12.15 30.59
N GLU A 208 20.29 12.43 30.51
CA GLU A 208 19.45 12.03 29.38
C GLU A 208 19.85 12.73 28.07
N LEU A 209 20.15 14.03 28.13
CA LEU A 209 20.61 14.81 26.97
C LEU A 209 21.92 14.22 26.41
N ARG A 210 22.90 13.98 27.28
CA ARG A 210 24.20 13.41 26.89
C ARG A 210 24.04 12.06 26.20
N ARG A 211 23.23 11.17 26.78
CA ARG A 211 22.92 9.86 26.20
C ARG A 211 22.32 9.96 24.80
N HIS A 212 21.38 10.89 24.59
CA HIS A 212 20.77 11.07 23.27
C HIS A 212 21.75 11.66 22.25
N LEU A 213 22.61 12.60 22.64
CA LEU A 213 23.64 13.16 21.74
C LEU A 213 24.68 12.11 21.31
N GLU A 214 25.07 11.23 22.24
CA GLU A 214 25.95 10.09 21.93
C GLU A 214 25.27 9.07 21.00
N GLU A 215 23.99 8.77 21.23
CA GLU A 215 23.19 7.91 20.37
C GLU A 215 23.11 8.47 18.94
N ILE A 216 22.78 9.75 18.78
CA ILE A 216 22.71 10.41 17.47
C ILE A 216 24.08 10.36 16.78
N ARG A 217 25.17 10.66 17.50
CA ARG A 217 26.54 10.61 16.97
C ARG A 217 26.95 9.22 16.53
N GLU A 218 26.60 8.18 17.29
CA GLU A 218 26.96 6.79 16.99
C GLU A 218 26.20 6.30 15.75
N PHE A 219 24.89 6.48 15.72
CA PHE A 219 24.03 5.87 14.70
C PHE A 219 23.94 6.68 13.41
N SER A 220 24.15 8.00 13.42
CA SER A 220 24.22 8.80 12.18
C SER A 220 25.40 8.43 11.26
N ARG A 221 26.36 7.65 11.75
CA ARG A 221 27.51 7.14 10.97
C ARG A 221 27.32 5.71 10.47
N LYS A 222 26.28 5.02 10.93
CA LYS A 222 26.05 3.62 10.59
C LYS A 222 25.09 3.53 9.42
N LEU A 223 25.30 2.50 8.60
CA LEU A 223 24.37 2.10 7.56
C LEU A 223 23.62 0.85 8.03
N ASN A 224 22.35 0.77 7.68
CA ASN A 224 21.52 -0.40 7.89
C ASN A 224 21.82 -1.47 6.83
N PRO A 225 21.24 -2.69 6.93
CA PRO A 225 21.52 -3.78 5.98
C PRO A 225 21.24 -3.45 4.50
N GLN A 226 20.35 -2.50 4.21
CA GLN A 226 20.06 -2.02 2.86
C GLN A 226 20.97 -0.85 2.42
N ARG A 227 22.04 -0.58 3.17
CA ARG A 227 23.01 0.52 2.96
C ARG A 227 22.43 1.93 3.07
N ASN A 228 21.25 2.08 3.68
CA ASN A 228 20.70 3.39 4.02
C ASN A 228 21.23 3.85 5.38
N PRO A 229 21.30 5.17 5.66
CA PRO A 229 21.67 5.66 6.98
C PRO A 229 20.74 5.12 8.08
N GLU A 230 21.29 4.75 9.24
CA GLU A 230 20.49 4.38 10.41
C GLU A 230 19.75 5.58 10.99
N ILE A 231 20.41 6.75 11.05
CA ILE A 231 19.79 8.06 11.37
C ILE A 231 20.04 9.04 10.22
N ALA A 232 19.00 9.76 9.82
CA ALA A 232 19.07 10.89 8.88
C ALA A 232 18.34 12.11 9.45
N PHE A 233 18.65 13.29 8.92
CA PHE A 233 18.11 14.58 9.38
C PHE A 233 17.04 15.06 8.40
N TYR A 234 15.81 15.24 8.89
CA TYR A 234 14.66 15.52 8.05
C TYR A 234 14.76 16.92 7.43
N MET A 235 14.65 16.97 6.09
CA MET A 235 14.67 18.20 5.28
C MET A 235 15.90 19.11 5.47
N ALA A 236 16.98 18.59 6.07
CA ALA A 236 18.25 19.30 6.15
C ALA A 236 18.95 19.27 4.78
N ASP A 237 19.54 20.39 4.39
CA ASP A 237 20.50 20.41 3.29
C ASP A 237 21.87 19.83 3.69
N GLU A 238 22.82 19.84 2.76
CA GLU A 238 24.17 19.28 2.97
C GLU A 238 24.97 19.96 4.09
N SER A 239 24.57 21.15 4.55
CA SER A 239 25.26 21.90 5.61
C SER A 239 25.09 21.27 7.00
N PHE A 240 24.09 20.38 7.18
CA PHE A 240 23.85 19.66 8.43
C PHE A 240 23.68 18.16 8.22
N SER A 241 24.64 17.40 8.73
CA SER A 241 24.68 15.93 8.64
C SER A 241 25.33 15.31 9.87
N GLY A 242 25.50 13.97 9.88
CA GLY A 242 26.20 13.27 10.97
C GLY A 242 27.62 13.79 11.23
N ALA A 243 28.26 14.41 10.24
CA ALA A 243 29.56 15.07 10.38
C ALA A 243 29.55 16.22 11.40
N ALA A 244 28.39 16.88 11.62
CA ALA A 244 28.26 17.94 12.62
C ALA A 244 28.52 17.44 14.05
N PHE A 245 28.31 16.15 14.32
CA PHE A 245 28.52 15.51 15.62
C PHE A 245 29.90 14.86 15.74
N GLU A 246 30.68 14.82 14.66
CA GLU A 246 31.98 14.17 14.64
C GLU A 246 33.00 14.70 15.64
N PRO A 247 33.23 16.03 15.70
CA PRO A 247 34.23 16.62 16.59
C PRO A 247 33.80 16.64 18.07
N CYS A 248 32.56 16.27 18.39
CA CYS A 248 32.04 16.35 19.74
C CYS A 248 32.36 15.08 20.54
N ASP A 249 33.06 15.23 21.67
CA ASP A 249 33.14 14.20 22.70
C ASP A 249 32.16 14.52 23.84
N PHE A 250 30.91 14.10 23.66
CA PHE A 250 29.86 14.37 24.64
C PHE A 250 30.11 13.71 25.98
N ALA A 251 30.94 12.66 26.09
CA ALA A 251 31.21 11.98 27.35
C ALA A 251 32.08 12.83 28.28
N SER A 252 32.99 13.62 27.72
CA SER A 252 33.98 14.40 28.49
C SER A 252 33.56 15.84 28.79
N MET A 253 32.49 16.36 28.18
CA MET A 253 32.07 17.75 28.32
C MET A 253 31.52 18.07 29.72
N SER A 254 31.81 19.27 30.23
CA SER A 254 31.08 19.82 31.37
C SER A 254 29.64 20.19 30.99
N ARG A 255 28.75 20.36 31.98
CA ARG A 255 27.35 20.75 31.73
C ARG A 255 27.22 22.01 30.86
N ALA A 256 28.01 23.04 31.14
CA ALA A 256 27.94 24.31 30.41
C ALA A 256 28.39 24.15 28.96
N GLU A 257 29.45 23.38 28.72
CA GLU A 257 29.94 23.07 27.37
C GLU A 257 28.93 22.23 26.59
N LEU A 258 28.33 21.22 27.23
CA LEU A 258 27.32 20.35 26.62
C LEU A 258 26.13 21.18 26.12
N LEU A 259 25.61 22.08 26.96
CA LEU A 259 24.49 22.96 26.59
C LEU A 259 24.87 23.93 25.47
N ALA A 260 26.04 24.56 25.53
CA ALA A 260 26.49 25.48 24.50
C ALA A 260 26.68 24.78 23.13
N VAL A 261 27.26 23.58 23.13
CA VAL A 261 27.42 22.76 21.92
C VAL A 261 26.05 22.35 21.38
N TYR A 262 25.14 21.91 22.25
CA TYR A 262 23.78 21.53 21.88
C TYR A 262 23.00 22.70 21.26
N GLU A 263 23.07 23.90 21.86
CA GLU A 263 22.46 25.11 21.30
C GLU A 263 23.04 25.47 19.94
N GLY A 264 24.37 25.34 19.76
CA GLY A 264 25.03 25.54 18.48
C GLY A 264 24.57 24.54 17.42
N LEU A 265 24.40 23.26 17.78
CA LEU A 265 23.86 22.24 16.88
C LEU A 265 22.39 22.52 16.52
N CYS A 266 21.58 23.00 17.47
CA CYS A 266 20.19 23.39 17.23
C CYS A 266 20.09 24.54 16.23
N SER A 267 20.93 25.58 16.37
CA SER A 267 20.96 26.70 15.43
C SER A 267 21.32 26.22 14.02
N ARG A 268 22.39 25.43 13.90
CA ARG A 268 22.84 24.91 12.60
C ARG A 268 21.79 24.02 11.93
N PHE A 269 21.08 23.21 12.70
CA PHE A 269 20.02 22.37 12.13
C PHE A 269 18.83 23.21 11.66
N ARG A 270 18.40 24.23 12.44
CA ARG A 270 17.36 25.17 11.99
C ARG A 270 17.76 25.91 10.72
N ASP A 271 19.00 26.39 10.65
CA ASP A 271 19.50 27.14 9.49
C ASP A 271 19.55 26.27 8.22
N ALA A 272 19.72 24.95 8.36
CA ALA A 272 19.74 23.98 7.27
C ALA A 272 18.34 23.51 6.80
N VAL A 273 17.27 23.92 7.48
CA VAL A 273 15.89 23.44 7.23
C VAL A 273 14.98 24.64 6.94
N ALA A 274 14.23 24.59 5.83
CA ALA A 274 13.27 25.64 5.50
C ALA A 274 12.19 25.80 6.59
N ALA A 275 11.70 27.02 6.80
CA ALA A 275 10.87 27.40 7.94
C ALA A 275 9.60 26.55 8.08
N GLU A 276 8.98 26.16 6.96
CA GLU A 276 7.81 25.31 6.88
C GLU A 276 8.04 23.86 7.37
N PHE A 277 9.30 23.43 7.54
CA PHE A 277 9.69 22.10 8.02
C PHE A 277 10.38 22.09 9.40
N GLN A 278 10.53 23.25 10.05
CA GLN A 278 11.19 23.35 11.35
C GLN A 278 10.31 22.82 12.50
N ASP A 279 9.00 22.91 12.36
CA ASP A 279 8.00 22.46 13.33
C ASP A 279 7.23 21.22 12.86
N ASP A 280 7.01 20.27 13.78
CA ASP A 280 6.29 19.04 13.50
C ASP A 280 4.76 19.25 13.56
N ASP A 281 4.23 20.10 12.67
CA ASP A 281 2.81 20.44 12.61
C ASP A 281 2.01 19.47 11.71
N LEU A 282 1.20 18.62 12.33
CA LEU A 282 0.31 17.68 11.66
C LEU A 282 -0.87 18.35 10.94
N GLU A 283 -1.21 19.59 11.29
CA GLU A 283 -2.25 20.35 10.62
C GLU A 283 -1.73 21.01 9.33
N ASN A 284 -0.45 21.39 9.30
CA ASN A 284 0.23 21.83 8.09
C ASN A 284 0.18 20.74 7.01
N GLY A 285 -0.49 21.06 5.89
CA GLY A 285 -0.67 20.13 4.79
C GLY A 285 0.65 19.75 4.11
N GLU A 286 1.54 20.71 3.90
CA GLU A 286 2.80 20.47 3.20
C GLU A 286 3.74 19.59 4.04
N TRP A 287 3.91 19.94 5.33
CA TRP A 287 4.69 19.13 6.27
C TRP A 287 4.17 17.70 6.36
N ARG A 288 2.84 17.54 6.56
CA ARG A 288 2.23 16.22 6.72
C ARG A 288 2.42 15.33 5.48
N HIS A 289 2.21 15.85 4.27
CA HIS A 289 2.40 15.05 3.05
C HIS A 289 3.87 14.71 2.81
N ARG A 290 4.78 15.65 3.07
CA ARG A 290 6.22 15.43 2.94
C ARG A 290 6.72 14.40 3.94
N MET A 291 6.39 14.56 5.22
CA MET A 291 6.76 13.62 6.26
C MET A 291 6.21 12.23 5.96
N PHE A 292 4.93 12.12 5.60
CA PHE A 292 4.36 10.83 5.25
C PHE A 292 5.07 10.19 4.04
N SER A 293 5.37 10.97 2.99
CA SER A 293 6.10 10.48 1.82
C SER A 293 7.48 9.96 2.20
N VAL A 294 8.21 10.68 3.05
CA VAL A 294 9.51 10.27 3.58
C VAL A 294 9.43 8.98 4.39
N LEU A 295 8.32 8.68 5.06
CA LEU A 295 8.17 7.46 5.86
C LEU A 295 7.82 6.21 5.04
N VAL A 296 7.37 6.38 3.79
CA VAL A 296 6.92 5.26 2.94
C VAL A 296 7.71 5.07 1.65
N THR A 297 8.55 6.04 1.27
CA THR A 297 9.37 6.01 0.03
C THR A 297 10.84 5.70 0.31
N GLU A 298 11.59 5.31 -0.74
CA GLU A 298 13.05 5.12 -0.67
C GLU A 298 13.82 6.45 -0.82
N ASN A 299 13.38 7.36 -1.72
CA ASN A 299 14.16 8.53 -2.14
C ASN A 299 13.60 9.87 -1.65
N ALA A 300 12.63 9.90 -0.73
CA ALA A 300 11.88 11.10 -0.38
C ALA A 300 11.23 11.81 -1.61
N GLU A 301 11.14 11.10 -2.75
CA GLU A 301 10.48 11.57 -3.97
C GLU A 301 9.02 11.87 -3.63
N VAL A 302 8.53 13.01 -4.15
CA VAL A 302 7.09 13.27 -4.14
C VAL A 302 6.46 12.09 -4.84
N ILE A 303 5.53 11.43 -4.16
CA ILE A 303 4.75 10.39 -4.82
C ILE A 303 3.95 11.11 -5.90
N GLU A 304 4.43 11.06 -7.15
CA GLU A 304 3.67 11.60 -8.26
C GLU A 304 2.33 10.86 -8.29
N GLU A 305 1.26 11.63 -8.29
CA GLU A 305 -0.15 11.20 -8.21
C GLU A 305 -0.51 10.07 -9.22
N GLU A 306 0.31 9.88 -10.26
CA GLU A 306 0.08 8.97 -11.40
C GLU A 306 0.79 7.60 -11.31
N VAL A 307 1.62 7.34 -10.30
CA VAL A 307 2.59 6.22 -10.36
C VAL A 307 1.94 4.84 -10.19
N LEU A 308 0.70 4.72 -9.71
CA LEU A 308 0.05 3.42 -9.54
C LEU A 308 -0.85 3.07 -10.75
N LEU A 309 -0.39 2.09 -11.53
CA LEU A 309 -1.17 1.37 -12.57
C LEU A 309 -1.57 2.18 -13.82
N SER A 310 -0.95 3.34 -14.06
CA SER A 310 -1.42 4.29 -15.09
C SER A 310 -2.85 4.76 -14.86
N LEU A 311 -3.30 4.74 -13.61
CA LEU A 311 -4.57 5.33 -13.19
C LEU A 311 -4.36 6.82 -12.93
N SER A 312 -5.41 7.60 -13.18
CA SER A 312 -5.48 9.02 -12.85
C SER A 312 -5.30 9.24 -11.34
N ALA A 313 -4.72 10.41 -11.00
CA ALA A 313 -4.52 10.93 -9.65
C ALA A 313 -5.69 10.71 -8.69
N GLU A 314 -6.92 10.73 -9.21
CA GLU A 314 -8.15 10.57 -8.43
C GLU A 314 -8.32 9.19 -7.76
N PHE A 315 -7.67 8.14 -8.28
CA PHE A 315 -7.70 6.81 -7.69
C PHE A 315 -6.58 6.59 -6.67
N TYR A 316 -5.64 7.54 -6.60
CA TYR A 316 -4.50 7.48 -5.70
C TYR A 316 -4.96 7.38 -4.24
N MET A 317 -4.44 6.41 -3.50
CA MET A 317 -4.81 6.12 -2.11
C MET A 317 -6.30 5.76 -1.88
N GLN A 318 -7.10 5.52 -2.92
CA GLN A 318 -8.53 5.17 -2.77
C GLN A 318 -8.83 3.69 -3.04
N ILE A 319 -7.81 2.90 -3.40
CA ILE A 319 -7.98 1.49 -3.77
C ILE A 319 -7.61 0.59 -2.58
N GLN A 320 -8.59 -0.18 -2.12
CA GLN A 320 -8.37 -1.36 -1.29
C GLN A 320 -8.21 -2.57 -2.21
N TRP A 321 -7.00 -3.07 -2.34
CA TRP A 321 -6.75 -4.31 -3.08
C TRP A 321 -7.33 -5.52 -2.35
N LEU A 322 -7.98 -6.39 -3.11
CA LEU A 322 -8.63 -7.62 -2.67
C LEU A 322 -7.88 -8.85 -3.23
N PRO A 323 -8.08 -10.04 -2.64
CA PRO A 323 -7.48 -11.26 -3.15
C PRO A 323 -7.75 -11.47 -4.65
N GLY A 324 -6.67 -11.72 -5.40
CA GLY A 324 -6.70 -11.90 -6.85
C GLY A 324 -6.49 -13.35 -7.26
N GLY A 325 -6.03 -13.57 -8.49
CA GLY A 325 -5.72 -14.89 -9.01
C GLY A 325 -4.69 -14.86 -10.12
N ARG A 326 -4.09 -16.02 -10.41
CA ARG A 326 -3.09 -16.18 -11.47
C ARG A 326 -3.25 -17.53 -12.15
N MET A 327 -2.81 -17.62 -13.41
CA MET A 327 -2.79 -18.89 -14.11
C MET A 327 -1.57 -19.72 -13.71
N ILE A 328 -1.79 -20.96 -13.28
CA ILE A 328 -0.76 -21.96 -13.01
C ILE A 328 -1.11 -23.20 -13.82
N ASN A 329 -0.21 -23.65 -14.69
CA ASN A 329 -0.42 -24.84 -15.55
C ASN A 329 -1.70 -24.80 -16.40
N GLY A 330 -2.20 -23.61 -16.76
CA GLY A 330 -3.42 -23.44 -17.54
C GLY A 330 -4.71 -23.39 -16.71
N GLU A 331 -4.63 -23.51 -15.39
CA GLU A 331 -5.76 -23.36 -14.47
C GLU A 331 -5.65 -22.08 -13.65
N LEU A 332 -6.79 -21.49 -13.29
CA LEU A 332 -6.79 -20.34 -12.38
C LEU A 332 -6.51 -20.83 -10.96
N ALA A 333 -5.37 -20.43 -10.41
CA ALA A 333 -5.10 -20.53 -9.00
C ALA A 333 -5.65 -19.27 -8.31
N PHE A 334 -6.67 -19.48 -7.48
CA PHE A 334 -7.16 -18.49 -6.52
C PHE A 334 -6.14 -18.27 -5.40
N ASP A 335 -6.21 -17.13 -4.75
CA ASP A 335 -5.47 -16.94 -3.50
C ASP A 335 -6.00 -17.92 -2.43
N GLU A 336 -5.08 -18.54 -1.69
CA GLU A 336 -5.38 -19.46 -0.58
C GLU A 336 -6.31 -18.83 0.48
N LEU A 337 -6.34 -17.49 0.57
CA LEU A 337 -7.29 -16.77 1.42
C LEU A 337 -8.76 -17.09 1.15
N PHE A 338 -9.13 -17.47 -0.07
CA PHE A 338 -10.52 -17.84 -0.37
C PHE A 338 -10.93 -19.18 0.25
N GLU A 339 -9.96 -19.98 0.70
CA GLU A 339 -10.20 -21.25 1.42
C GLU A 339 -10.27 -21.04 2.94
N GLU A 340 -9.74 -19.93 3.45
CA GLU A 340 -9.97 -19.52 4.84
C GLU A 340 -11.45 -19.10 5.01
N ASP A 341 -12.10 -19.49 6.11
CA ASP A 341 -13.52 -19.18 6.38
C ASP A 341 -13.70 -17.66 6.56
N GLN A 342 -13.90 -16.95 5.44
CA GLN A 342 -13.98 -15.49 5.40
C GLN A 342 -15.44 -15.02 5.40
N GLN A 343 -15.78 -14.16 6.35
CA GLN A 343 -17.04 -13.42 6.41
C GLN A 343 -16.98 -12.04 5.71
N ASP A 344 -15.89 -11.69 5.00
CA ASP A 344 -15.79 -10.39 4.30
C ASP A 344 -16.56 -10.44 2.96
N PRO A 345 -17.69 -9.72 2.82
CA PRO A 345 -18.47 -9.71 1.58
C PRO A 345 -17.69 -9.13 0.39
N CYS A 346 -16.68 -8.29 0.62
CA CYS A 346 -15.85 -7.75 -0.46
C CYS A 346 -14.96 -8.84 -1.07
N ALA A 347 -14.44 -9.76 -0.25
CA ALA A 347 -13.68 -10.90 -0.73
C ALA A 347 -14.58 -11.86 -1.52
N GLU A 348 -15.78 -12.15 -1.04
CA GLU A 348 -16.76 -12.96 -1.79
C GLU A 348 -17.02 -12.37 -3.19
N ASN A 349 -17.27 -11.06 -3.28
CA ASN A 349 -17.49 -10.38 -4.56
C ASN A 349 -16.26 -10.44 -5.47
N ALA A 350 -15.05 -10.26 -4.93
CA ALA A 350 -13.81 -10.40 -5.69
C ALA A 350 -13.68 -11.80 -6.31
N ARG A 351 -14.03 -12.85 -5.56
CA ARG A 351 -14.03 -14.22 -6.05
C ARG A 351 -14.96 -14.42 -7.24
N GLU A 352 -16.19 -13.90 -7.15
CA GLU A 352 -17.17 -13.99 -8.23
C GLU A 352 -16.75 -13.20 -9.47
N PHE A 353 -16.11 -12.03 -9.30
CA PHE A 353 -15.52 -11.30 -10.42
C PHE A 353 -14.41 -12.11 -11.10
N LEU A 354 -13.52 -12.76 -10.35
CA LEU A 354 -12.46 -13.60 -10.91
C LEU A 354 -13.04 -14.75 -11.74
N TYR A 355 -14.09 -15.43 -11.26
CA TYR A 355 -14.79 -16.47 -12.04
C TYR A 355 -15.33 -15.93 -13.37
N ASN A 356 -16.00 -14.78 -13.35
CA ASN A 356 -16.55 -14.17 -14.55
C ASN A 356 -15.45 -13.73 -15.53
N LEU A 357 -14.33 -13.19 -15.04
CA LEU A 357 -13.22 -12.73 -15.88
C LEU A 357 -12.49 -13.90 -16.54
N VAL A 358 -12.25 -15.01 -15.83
CA VAL A 358 -11.60 -16.19 -16.42
C VAL A 358 -12.45 -16.86 -17.49
N ARG A 359 -13.77 -16.85 -17.33
CA ARG A 359 -14.69 -17.36 -18.38
C ARG A 359 -14.69 -16.52 -19.64
N GLU A 360 -14.46 -15.20 -19.51
CA GLU A 360 -14.43 -14.29 -20.65
C GLU A 360 -13.06 -14.28 -21.36
N TYR A 361 -11.98 -14.28 -20.57
CA TYR A 361 -10.63 -14.08 -21.06
C TYR A 361 -9.83 -15.38 -20.90
N GLU A 362 -9.79 -16.19 -21.96
CA GLU A 362 -9.07 -17.47 -22.00
C GLU A 362 -7.54 -17.30 -21.93
N ASP A 363 -7.04 -16.11 -22.24
CA ASP A 363 -5.62 -15.79 -22.36
C ASP A 363 -5.06 -15.02 -21.16
N LEU A 364 -5.67 -15.12 -19.98
CA LEU A 364 -5.15 -14.45 -18.78
C LEU A 364 -3.81 -15.05 -18.32
N ASP A 365 -2.94 -14.19 -17.77
CA ASP A 365 -1.77 -14.61 -16.98
C ASP A 365 -2.03 -14.36 -15.49
N TYR A 366 -2.57 -13.19 -15.14
CA TYR A 366 -2.97 -12.83 -13.77
C TYR A 366 -4.06 -11.76 -13.72
N VAL A 367 -4.79 -11.71 -12.61
CA VAL A 367 -5.83 -10.72 -12.31
C VAL A 367 -5.68 -10.22 -10.88
N ASN A 368 -5.72 -8.90 -10.70
CA ASN A 368 -5.79 -8.25 -9.39
C ASN A 368 -7.08 -7.42 -9.31
N ILE A 369 -7.81 -7.56 -8.21
CA ILE A 369 -9.07 -6.84 -7.97
C ILE A 369 -8.84 -5.79 -6.90
N GLY A 370 -9.34 -4.57 -7.10
CA GLY A 370 -9.33 -3.51 -6.11
C GLY A 370 -10.70 -2.87 -5.95
N LYS A 371 -11.12 -2.55 -4.73
CA LYS A 371 -12.33 -1.79 -4.43
C LYS A 371 -11.98 -0.32 -4.21
N VAL A 372 -12.75 0.58 -4.79
CA VAL A 372 -12.65 2.01 -4.53
C VAL A 372 -13.38 2.30 -3.22
N VAL A 373 -12.65 2.74 -2.19
CA VAL A 373 -13.13 2.84 -0.80
C VAL A 373 -14.00 4.07 -0.58
N ASN A 374 -13.56 5.23 -1.06
CA ASN A 374 -14.33 6.48 -0.96
C ASN A 374 -14.94 6.84 -2.31
N SER A 375 -16.14 7.42 -2.28
CA SER A 375 -16.74 8.00 -3.48
C SER A 375 -15.82 9.06 -4.06
N LEU A 376 -15.44 8.88 -5.32
CA LEU A 376 -14.65 9.84 -6.08
C LEU A 376 -15.49 11.00 -6.63
N SER A 377 -16.81 10.97 -6.43
CA SER A 377 -17.73 12.01 -6.89
C SER A 377 -17.98 13.03 -5.78
N ARG A 378 -18.05 14.33 -6.15
CA ARG A 378 -18.37 15.44 -5.25
C ARG A 378 -19.85 15.54 -4.85
N ARG A 379 -20.71 14.66 -5.36
CA ARG A 379 -22.17 14.77 -5.16
C ARG A 379 -22.64 14.24 -3.79
N SER A 380 -23.57 14.95 -3.16
CA SER A 380 -24.29 14.49 -1.95
C SER A 380 -25.45 13.57 -2.32
N TRP A 381 -25.17 12.29 -2.59
CA TRP A 381 -26.24 11.30 -2.81
C TRP A 381 -26.54 10.53 -1.54
N THR A 382 -27.84 10.32 -1.28
CA THR A 382 -28.33 9.68 -0.05
C THR A 382 -28.86 8.27 -0.26
N ARG A 383 -28.97 7.77 -1.52
CA ARG A 383 -29.59 6.45 -1.83
C ARG A 383 -28.97 5.68 -3.01
N GLY A 384 -29.07 4.35 -2.93
CA GLY A 384 -28.64 3.37 -3.93
C GLY A 384 -27.16 3.00 -3.83
N ARG A 385 -26.79 1.83 -4.37
CA ARG A 385 -25.42 1.29 -4.29
C ARG A 385 -24.49 1.92 -5.31
N ARG A 386 -23.22 2.06 -4.95
CA ARG A 386 -22.22 2.79 -5.76
C ARG A 386 -20.82 2.19 -5.71
N GLU A 387 -20.73 0.92 -5.34
CA GLU A 387 -19.45 0.25 -5.27
C GLU A 387 -18.80 0.20 -6.67
N VAL A 388 -17.55 0.63 -6.71
CA VAL A 388 -16.70 0.56 -7.89
C VAL A 388 -15.53 -0.34 -7.55
N TYR A 389 -15.27 -1.27 -8.44
CA TYR A 389 -14.13 -2.16 -8.42
C TYR A 389 -13.28 -1.92 -9.68
N LEU A 390 -12.00 -2.25 -9.57
CA LEU A 390 -11.02 -2.24 -10.63
C LEU A 390 -10.51 -3.66 -10.81
N ALA A 391 -10.43 -4.12 -12.05
CA ALA A 391 -9.76 -5.35 -12.41
C ALA A 391 -8.54 -5.01 -13.26
N VAL A 392 -7.35 -5.25 -12.71
CA VAL A 392 -6.08 -5.15 -13.43
C VAL A 392 -5.71 -6.54 -13.90
N MET A 393 -5.73 -6.74 -15.21
CA MET A 393 -5.51 -8.04 -15.83
C MET A 393 -4.34 -7.99 -16.80
N LYS A 394 -3.49 -9.01 -16.75
CA LYS A 394 -2.49 -9.27 -17.80
C LYS A 394 -3.00 -10.40 -18.67
N ARG A 395 -3.02 -10.14 -19.97
CA ARG A 395 -3.36 -11.12 -21.00
C ARG A 395 -2.11 -11.48 -21.80
N ARG A 396 -2.00 -12.77 -22.15
CA ARG A 396 -0.91 -13.33 -22.94
C ARG A 396 -0.90 -12.68 -24.32
N GLY A 397 0.26 -12.22 -24.74
CA GLY A 397 0.44 -11.56 -26.04
C GLY A 397 0.09 -10.07 -26.08
N LEU A 398 -0.52 -9.50 -25.04
CA LEU A 398 -0.64 -8.04 -24.93
C LEU A 398 0.59 -7.45 -24.24
N PRO A 399 1.15 -6.31 -24.71
CA PRO A 399 2.36 -5.75 -24.14
C PRO A 399 2.15 -5.18 -22.73
N ARG A 400 0.97 -4.60 -22.45
CA ARG A 400 0.62 -3.96 -21.18
C ARG A 400 -0.57 -4.62 -20.51
N GLU A 401 -0.73 -4.41 -19.22
CA GLU A 401 -1.96 -4.78 -18.52
C GLU A 401 -3.15 -4.00 -19.07
N THR A 402 -4.32 -4.62 -18.98
CA THR A 402 -5.60 -3.99 -19.23
C THR A 402 -6.25 -3.69 -17.89
N VAL A 403 -6.86 -2.52 -17.77
CA VAL A 403 -7.61 -2.13 -16.58
C VAL A 403 -9.09 -2.00 -16.94
N SER A 404 -9.94 -2.74 -16.23
CA SER A 404 -11.39 -2.63 -16.33
C SER A 404 -11.96 -1.99 -15.07
N ILE A 405 -12.93 -1.10 -15.24
CA ILE A 405 -13.82 -0.61 -14.19
C ILE A 405 -15.03 -1.55 -14.13
N ILE A 406 -15.34 -2.02 -12.93
CA ILE A 406 -16.52 -2.81 -12.60
C ILE A 406 -17.40 -1.93 -11.70
N ARG A 407 -18.59 -1.55 -12.16
CA ARG A 407 -19.53 -0.72 -11.39
C ARG A 407 -20.74 -1.55 -11.01
N ILE A 408 -20.95 -1.75 -9.71
CA ILE A 408 -22.17 -2.40 -9.22
C ILE A 408 -23.38 -1.55 -9.61
N GLN A 409 -24.44 -2.22 -10.05
CA GLN A 409 -25.68 -1.58 -10.41
C GLN A 409 -26.25 -0.80 -9.21
N LYS A 410 -26.74 0.41 -9.48
CA LYS A 410 -27.24 1.31 -8.44
C LYS A 410 -28.50 0.80 -7.74
N TRP A 411 -29.40 0.24 -8.53
CA TRP A 411 -30.68 -0.30 -8.09
C TRP A 411 -30.77 -1.76 -8.52
N GLY A 412 -30.19 -2.64 -7.71
CA GLY A 412 -30.24 -4.08 -7.90
C GLY A 412 -31.29 -4.75 -7.01
N VAL A 413 -31.24 -6.07 -6.99
CA VAL A 413 -32.12 -6.89 -6.14
C VAL A 413 -32.03 -6.46 -4.67
N ARG A 414 -30.81 -6.24 -4.16
CA ARG A 414 -30.56 -5.80 -2.78
C ARG A 414 -31.36 -4.55 -2.42
N GLU A 415 -31.25 -3.50 -3.22
CA GLU A 415 -31.87 -2.21 -2.90
C GLU A 415 -33.40 -2.30 -2.95
N HIS A 416 -33.96 -3.11 -3.85
CA HIS A 416 -35.40 -3.35 -3.89
C HIS A 416 -35.90 -4.21 -2.71
N LEU A 417 -35.12 -5.19 -2.25
CA LEU A 417 -35.42 -5.95 -1.03
C LEU A 417 -35.38 -5.05 0.21
N ASP A 418 -34.41 -4.14 0.30
CA ASP A 418 -34.31 -3.15 1.39
C ASP A 418 -35.51 -2.19 1.43
N GLU A 419 -36.16 -1.94 0.28
CA GLU A 419 -37.42 -1.19 0.17
C GLU A 419 -38.67 -2.02 0.54
N GLY A 420 -38.50 -3.26 0.99
CA GLY A 420 -39.58 -4.16 1.40
C GLY A 420 -40.30 -4.84 0.24
N ARG A 421 -39.71 -4.86 -0.96
CA ARG A 421 -40.25 -5.64 -2.09
C ARG A 421 -40.04 -7.13 -1.85
N PHE A 422 -40.92 -7.95 -2.41
CA PHE A 422 -40.73 -9.39 -2.44
C PHE A 422 -39.79 -9.79 -3.59
N GLU A 423 -39.08 -10.90 -3.43
CA GLU A 423 -37.97 -11.29 -4.31
C GLU A 423 -38.28 -11.28 -5.82
N PRO A 424 -39.41 -11.85 -6.32
CA PRO A 424 -39.67 -11.83 -7.77
C PRO A 424 -39.83 -10.42 -8.35
N ASP A 425 -40.46 -9.49 -7.61
CA ASP A 425 -40.59 -8.08 -8.01
C ASP A 425 -39.23 -7.36 -7.96
N ALA A 426 -38.42 -7.64 -6.93
CA ALA A 426 -37.07 -7.11 -6.81
C ALA A 426 -36.17 -7.54 -7.98
N MET A 427 -36.25 -8.81 -8.40
CA MET A 427 -35.54 -9.35 -9.55
C MET A 427 -35.99 -8.68 -10.86
N SER A 428 -37.31 -8.61 -11.11
CA SER A 428 -37.87 -8.00 -12.32
C SER A 428 -37.43 -6.55 -12.47
N ARG A 429 -37.52 -5.75 -11.40
CA ARG A 429 -37.11 -4.34 -11.41
C ARG A 429 -35.62 -4.13 -11.59
N SER A 430 -34.82 -5.02 -11.02
CA SER A 430 -33.37 -5.01 -11.22
C SER A 430 -33.01 -5.27 -12.70
N ASP A 431 -33.73 -6.16 -13.37
CA ASP A 431 -33.53 -6.44 -14.79
C ASP A 431 -34.04 -5.28 -15.67
N GLU A 432 -35.21 -4.69 -15.37
CA GLU A 432 -35.70 -3.46 -16.03
C GLU A 432 -34.70 -2.31 -15.91
N TYR A 433 -34.05 -2.15 -14.75
CA TYR A 433 -33.02 -1.13 -14.58
C TYR A 433 -31.77 -1.41 -15.42
N THR A 434 -31.42 -2.69 -15.61
CA THR A 434 -30.32 -3.09 -16.49
C THR A 434 -30.60 -2.68 -17.93
N GLU A 435 -31.79 -3.01 -18.44
CA GLU A 435 -32.25 -2.65 -19.79
C GLU A 435 -32.29 -1.13 -19.97
N TYR A 436 -32.86 -0.40 -19.00
CA TYR A 436 -32.85 1.07 -19.02
C TYR A 436 -31.44 1.66 -19.19
N VAL A 437 -30.44 1.13 -18.47
CA VAL A 437 -29.05 1.60 -18.58
C VAL A 437 -28.47 1.30 -19.97
N LEU A 438 -28.72 0.11 -20.51
CA LEU A 438 -28.22 -0.32 -21.81
C LEU A 438 -28.89 0.44 -22.97
N ASP A 439 -30.20 0.62 -22.93
CA ASP A 439 -30.98 1.39 -23.93
C ASP A 439 -30.56 2.85 -23.95
N ARG A 440 -30.43 3.47 -22.76
CA ARG A 440 -29.96 4.85 -22.66
C ARG A 440 -28.55 4.98 -23.25
N ARG A 441 -27.67 4.03 -22.95
CA ARG A 441 -26.32 4.01 -23.51
C ARG A 441 -26.35 3.88 -25.04
N PHE A 442 -27.22 3.02 -25.56
CA PHE A 442 -27.41 2.85 -27.00
C PHE A 442 -27.89 4.16 -27.65
N ALA A 443 -28.88 4.83 -27.05
CA ALA A 443 -29.36 6.14 -27.51
C ALA A 443 -28.25 7.20 -27.52
N CYS A 444 -27.48 7.34 -26.44
CA CYS A 444 -26.34 8.28 -26.40
C CYS A 444 -25.31 8.00 -27.51
N ARG A 445 -25.03 6.72 -27.79
CA ARG A 445 -24.12 6.34 -28.89
C ARG A 445 -24.71 6.73 -30.26
N TYR A 446 -26.00 6.50 -30.46
CA TYR A 446 -26.70 6.87 -31.69
C TYR A 446 -26.68 8.38 -31.94
N LEU A 447 -26.74 9.18 -30.86
CA LEU A 447 -26.61 10.63 -30.87
C LEU A 447 -25.15 11.13 -31.05
N GLY A 448 -24.19 10.22 -31.29
CA GLY A 448 -22.80 10.58 -31.56
C GLY A 448 -21.95 10.83 -30.31
N MET A 449 -22.43 10.51 -29.10
CA MET A 449 -21.64 10.64 -27.88
C MET A 449 -20.46 9.65 -27.90
N ASN A 450 -19.27 10.15 -27.57
CA ASN A 450 -18.05 9.36 -27.51
C ASN A 450 -17.98 8.51 -26.23
N ILE A 451 -18.70 7.39 -26.23
CA ILE A 451 -18.73 6.46 -25.10
C ILE A 451 -17.91 5.19 -25.39
N PRO A 452 -17.39 4.50 -24.36
CA PRO A 452 -16.65 3.24 -24.52
C PRO A 452 -17.42 2.26 -25.39
N LYS A 453 -16.79 1.72 -26.44
CA LYS A 453 -17.48 0.88 -27.44
C LYS A 453 -18.07 -0.40 -26.83
N ARG A 454 -17.37 -1.01 -25.87
CA ARG A 454 -17.77 -2.24 -25.18
C ARG A 454 -18.06 -1.94 -23.71
N VAL A 455 -19.25 -2.35 -23.27
CA VAL A 455 -19.67 -2.41 -21.87
C VAL A 455 -20.38 -3.75 -21.73
N THR A 456 -19.98 -4.56 -20.76
CA THR A 456 -20.55 -5.88 -20.52
C THR A 456 -21.38 -5.83 -19.24
N ALA A 457 -22.66 -6.22 -19.32
CA ALA A 457 -23.50 -6.42 -18.16
C ALA A 457 -23.38 -7.88 -17.70
N ARG A 458 -23.08 -8.10 -16.43
CA ARG A 458 -22.98 -9.44 -15.82
C ARG A 458 -23.57 -9.42 -14.42
N LYS A 459 -23.67 -10.58 -13.79
CA LYS A 459 -24.16 -10.74 -12.42
C LYS A 459 -23.11 -11.49 -11.60
N ILE A 460 -23.01 -11.16 -10.32
CA ILE A 460 -22.31 -11.96 -9.30
C ILE A 460 -23.34 -12.49 -8.31
N CYS A 461 -23.00 -13.57 -7.62
CA CYS A 461 -23.80 -14.10 -6.53
C CYS A 461 -23.25 -13.56 -5.20
N GLU A 462 -24.05 -12.86 -4.41
CA GLU A 462 -23.62 -12.35 -3.10
C GLU A 462 -24.63 -12.69 -2.01
N ARG A 463 -24.15 -12.76 -0.76
CA ARG A 463 -25.02 -12.95 0.41
C ARG A 463 -25.71 -11.64 0.77
N TYR A 464 -27.02 -11.71 0.91
CA TYR A 464 -27.86 -10.63 1.36
C TYR A 464 -28.02 -10.67 2.89
N PHE A 465 -27.65 -9.55 3.52
CA PHE A 465 -27.90 -9.27 4.93
C PHE A 465 -28.60 -7.91 4.98
N GLY A 466 -29.88 -7.89 5.28
CA GLY A 466 -30.66 -6.67 5.30
C GLY A 466 -32.02 -6.83 5.99
N PRO A 467 -32.80 -5.75 6.06
CA PRO A 467 -34.04 -5.67 6.84
C PRO A 467 -35.22 -6.44 6.24
N TRP A 468 -35.05 -7.07 5.07
CA TRP A 468 -36.11 -7.85 4.44
C TRP A 468 -36.55 -9.03 5.31
N THR A 469 -37.83 -9.36 5.25
CA THR A 469 -38.48 -10.38 6.11
C THR A 469 -38.15 -11.83 5.74
N GLY A 470 -37.28 -12.05 4.77
CA GLY A 470 -36.86 -13.40 4.34
C GLY A 470 -35.69 -13.96 5.16
N PRO A 471 -35.16 -15.13 4.76
CA PRO A 471 -34.04 -15.76 5.44
C PRO A 471 -32.80 -14.86 5.42
N THR A 472 -32.12 -14.72 6.55
CA THR A 472 -30.83 -14.01 6.63
C THR A 472 -29.75 -14.80 5.90
N GLY A 473 -28.85 -14.11 5.17
CA GLY A 473 -27.79 -14.76 4.40
C GLY A 473 -28.29 -15.37 3.08
N TYR A 474 -29.46 -14.96 2.60
CA TYR A 474 -30.02 -15.37 1.32
C TYR A 474 -29.11 -14.98 0.14
N MET A 475 -28.93 -15.87 -0.84
CA MET A 475 -28.09 -15.57 -2.00
C MET A 475 -28.89 -14.76 -3.02
N ILE A 476 -28.34 -13.63 -3.45
CA ILE A 476 -28.94 -12.77 -4.47
C ILE A 476 -28.00 -12.59 -5.66
N TRP A 477 -28.60 -12.36 -6.83
CA TRP A 477 -27.87 -11.96 -8.02
C TRP A 477 -27.72 -10.44 -8.06
N THR A 478 -26.47 -9.98 -8.02
CA THR A 478 -26.13 -8.55 -8.07
C THR A 478 -25.56 -8.20 -9.45
N PRO A 479 -26.29 -7.40 -10.26
CA PRO A 479 -25.80 -6.97 -11.55
C PRO A 479 -24.66 -5.95 -11.43
N TYR A 480 -23.77 -5.97 -12.41
CA TYR A 480 -22.71 -5.00 -12.56
C TYR A 480 -22.39 -4.74 -14.03
N PHE A 481 -21.77 -3.60 -14.28
CA PHE A 481 -21.29 -3.21 -15.60
C PHE A 481 -19.76 -3.17 -15.62
N GLU A 482 -19.16 -3.95 -16.51
CA GLU A 482 -17.71 -3.93 -16.79
C GLU A 482 -17.44 -3.05 -18.02
N ARG A 483 -16.44 -2.19 -17.93
CA ARG A 483 -15.90 -1.45 -19.08
C ARG A 483 -14.41 -1.24 -18.93
N LEU A 484 -13.72 -0.97 -20.03
CA LEU A 484 -12.33 -0.53 -19.97
C LEU A 484 -12.21 0.82 -19.25
N TYR A 485 -11.14 0.94 -18.47
CA TYR A 485 -10.68 2.21 -17.91
C TYR A 485 -10.22 3.14 -19.05
N ILE A 486 -10.53 4.43 -18.91
CA ILE A 486 -10.13 5.47 -19.86
C ILE A 486 -9.13 6.37 -19.13
N PRO A 487 -7.85 6.40 -19.54
CA PRO A 487 -6.88 7.31 -18.97
C PRO A 487 -7.25 8.76 -19.29
N GLY A 488 -7.53 9.56 -18.26
CA GLY A 488 -7.92 10.96 -18.39
C GLY A 488 -8.29 11.59 -17.05
N ILE A 489 -8.77 12.83 -17.09
CA ILE A 489 -9.15 13.60 -15.91
C ILE A 489 -10.66 13.78 -15.92
N ALA A 490 -11.35 13.39 -14.84
CA ALA A 490 -12.78 13.68 -14.70
C ALA A 490 -13.03 15.20 -14.76
N SER A 491 -14.07 15.62 -15.48
CA SER A 491 -14.33 17.03 -15.77
C SER A 491 -14.42 17.90 -14.50
N ASP A 492 -15.06 17.39 -13.44
CA ASP A 492 -15.23 18.07 -12.16
C ASP A 492 -13.93 18.23 -11.37
N LYS A 493 -12.87 17.51 -11.76
CA LYS A 493 -11.54 17.52 -11.13
C LYS A 493 -10.50 18.28 -11.95
N MET A 494 -10.88 18.92 -13.05
CA MET A 494 -9.97 19.70 -13.86
C MET A 494 -9.28 20.80 -13.03
N PRO A 495 -7.93 20.89 -13.02
CA PRO A 495 -7.23 21.92 -12.24
C PRO A 495 -7.58 23.33 -12.72
N ARG A 496 -7.88 24.23 -11.78
CA ARG A 496 -8.28 25.62 -12.09
C ARG A 496 -7.23 26.36 -12.93
N GLN A 497 -5.96 26.06 -12.72
CA GLN A 497 -4.84 26.65 -13.46
C GLN A 497 -4.93 26.37 -14.96
N ARG A 498 -5.49 25.22 -15.38
CA ARG A 498 -5.69 24.89 -16.80
C ARG A 498 -6.77 25.78 -17.42
N LEU A 499 -7.78 26.15 -16.65
CA LEU A 499 -8.88 27.02 -17.10
C LEU A 499 -8.48 28.49 -17.23
N CYS A 500 -7.30 28.88 -16.71
CA CYS A 500 -6.75 30.23 -16.92
C CYS A 500 -6.24 30.45 -18.35
N ASP A 501 -5.93 29.37 -19.09
CA ASP A 501 -5.60 29.45 -20.51
C ASP A 501 -6.90 29.58 -21.33
N PRO A 502 -7.11 30.72 -22.04
CA PRO A 502 -8.34 30.94 -22.80
C PRO A 502 -8.57 29.89 -23.91
N GLU A 503 -7.50 29.38 -24.54
CA GLU A 503 -7.63 28.40 -25.61
C GLU A 503 -8.06 27.04 -25.04
N PHE A 504 -7.47 26.65 -23.91
CA PHE A 504 -7.87 25.47 -23.15
C PHE A 504 -9.34 25.57 -22.72
N ALA A 505 -9.72 26.69 -22.10
CA ALA A 505 -11.06 26.89 -21.55
C ALA A 505 -12.14 26.84 -22.64
N LEU A 506 -11.92 27.47 -23.79
CA LEU A 506 -12.85 27.42 -24.92
C LEU A 506 -13.02 26.00 -25.46
N LYS A 507 -11.92 25.26 -25.60
CA LYS A 507 -11.97 23.89 -26.11
C LYS A 507 -12.63 22.94 -25.11
N PHE A 508 -12.32 23.08 -23.83
CA PHE A 508 -12.95 22.35 -22.73
C PHE A 508 -14.47 22.60 -22.70
N ALA A 509 -14.90 23.86 -22.76
CA ALA A 509 -16.32 24.23 -22.79
C ALA A 509 -17.04 23.67 -24.04
N SER A 510 -16.38 23.67 -25.19
CA SER A 510 -16.94 23.09 -26.43
C SER A 510 -17.17 21.58 -26.31
N LEU A 511 -16.19 20.83 -25.80
CA LEU A 511 -16.31 19.39 -25.58
C LEU A 511 -17.41 19.07 -24.56
N LEU A 512 -17.45 19.82 -23.45
CA LEU A 512 -18.51 19.69 -22.46
C LEU A 512 -19.89 19.96 -23.08
N GLY A 513 -20.05 21.04 -23.83
CA GLY A 513 -21.32 21.33 -24.52
C GLY A 513 -21.77 20.21 -25.46
N GLN A 514 -20.84 19.59 -26.19
CA GLN A 514 -21.14 18.43 -27.04
C GLN A 514 -21.56 17.19 -26.24
N ALA A 515 -20.95 16.94 -25.09
CA ALA A 515 -21.34 15.84 -24.20
C ALA A 515 -22.66 16.10 -23.46
N ALA A 516 -22.99 17.37 -23.16
CA ALA A 516 -24.23 17.75 -22.48
C ALA A 516 -25.48 17.50 -23.35
N ALA A 517 -25.39 17.77 -24.66
CA ALA A 517 -26.54 17.70 -25.55
C ALA A 517 -27.21 16.31 -25.60
N PRO A 518 -26.49 15.18 -25.79
CA PRO A 518 -27.08 13.85 -25.69
C PRO A 518 -27.71 13.56 -24.33
N ASN A 519 -27.06 13.96 -23.23
CA ASN A 519 -27.58 13.76 -21.87
C ASN A 519 -28.92 14.48 -21.65
N LEU A 520 -29.07 15.68 -22.20
CA LEU A 520 -30.33 16.43 -22.20
C LEU A 520 -31.42 15.72 -23.01
N ILE A 521 -31.10 15.25 -24.22
CA ILE A 521 -32.06 14.58 -25.13
C ILE A 521 -32.61 13.29 -24.50
N VAL A 522 -31.74 12.50 -23.86
CA VAL A 522 -32.17 11.23 -23.22
C VAL A 522 -32.76 11.43 -21.81
N GLY A 523 -32.93 12.68 -21.37
CA GLY A 523 -33.54 13.00 -20.08
C GLY A 523 -32.74 12.49 -18.87
N ARG A 524 -31.40 12.51 -18.92
CA ARG A 524 -30.57 12.05 -17.82
C ARG A 524 -30.61 13.07 -16.67
N CYS A 525 -31.42 12.80 -15.66
CA CYS A 525 -31.55 13.67 -14.48
C CYS A 525 -31.43 12.93 -13.14
N ASP A 526 -31.22 13.69 -12.06
CA ASP A 526 -31.36 13.19 -10.69
C ASP A 526 -32.84 13.09 -10.29
N SER A 527 -33.10 12.70 -9.03
CA SER A 527 -34.46 12.61 -8.48
C SER A 527 -35.18 13.95 -8.36
N ASN A 528 -34.47 15.07 -8.46
CA ASN A 528 -35.00 16.42 -8.44
C ASN A 528 -35.14 17.00 -9.87
N HIS A 529 -34.98 16.17 -10.91
CA HIS A 529 -34.99 16.55 -12.31
C HIS A 529 -33.84 17.50 -12.74
N ASN A 530 -32.77 17.60 -11.95
CA ASN A 530 -31.56 18.30 -12.40
C ASN A 530 -30.81 17.42 -13.39
N VAL A 531 -30.40 18.01 -14.51
CA VAL A 531 -29.61 17.31 -15.54
C VAL A 531 -28.28 16.88 -14.95
N LEU A 532 -27.94 15.60 -15.13
CA LEU A 532 -26.67 15.04 -14.68
C LEU A 532 -25.61 15.24 -15.75
N PHE A 533 -24.78 16.26 -15.56
CA PHE A 533 -23.71 16.66 -16.47
C PHE A 533 -22.61 17.42 -15.70
N ASP A 534 -21.35 17.29 -16.13
CA ASP A 534 -20.16 17.89 -15.49
C ASP A 534 -20.04 17.52 -14.01
N ASP A 535 -20.32 16.27 -13.71
CA ASP A 535 -20.51 15.77 -12.36
C ASP A 535 -19.57 14.59 -12.03
N GLY A 536 -18.50 14.50 -12.82
CA GLY A 536 -17.40 13.53 -12.72
C GLY A 536 -17.60 12.24 -13.51
N ASP A 537 -18.67 12.13 -14.32
CA ASP A 537 -18.88 10.99 -15.22
C ASP A 537 -18.21 11.20 -16.60
N GLU A 538 -17.90 12.45 -16.99
CA GLU A 538 -17.17 12.80 -18.21
C GLU A 538 -15.65 12.78 -18.00
N ILE A 539 -14.91 12.10 -18.88
CA ILE A 539 -13.45 11.94 -18.76
C ILE A 539 -12.76 12.69 -19.88
N ILE A 540 -12.01 13.73 -19.53
CA ILE A 540 -11.24 14.52 -20.48
C ILE A 540 -9.92 13.81 -20.76
N VAL A 541 -9.69 13.51 -22.03
CA VAL A 541 -8.40 13.02 -22.51
C VAL A 541 -7.65 14.20 -23.13
N GLU A 542 -6.48 14.51 -22.59
CA GLU A 542 -5.62 15.57 -23.11
C GLU A 542 -4.66 15.03 -24.19
N ARG A 543 -4.37 15.86 -25.20
CA ARG A 543 -3.23 15.69 -26.11
C ARG A 543 -2.43 16.98 -26.12
N GLU A 544 -1.11 16.89 -25.95
CA GLU A 544 -0.23 18.06 -25.88
C GLU A 544 -0.72 19.11 -24.87
N ARG A 545 -1.21 18.65 -23.70
CA ARG A 545 -1.78 19.48 -22.62
C ARG A 545 -3.05 20.27 -22.99
N ARG A 546 -3.74 19.89 -24.07
CA ARG A 546 -5.02 20.49 -24.48
C ARG A 546 -6.13 19.44 -24.45
N PRO A 547 -7.39 19.81 -24.12
CA PRO A 547 -8.52 18.88 -24.19
C PRO A 547 -8.64 18.37 -25.62
N ALA A 548 -8.66 17.06 -25.83
CA ALA A 548 -8.75 16.47 -27.16
C ALA A 548 -10.10 15.80 -27.40
N GLU A 549 -10.57 15.06 -26.41
CA GLU A 549 -11.84 14.33 -26.45
C GLU A 549 -12.41 14.17 -25.03
N ILE A 550 -13.70 13.84 -24.97
CA ILE A 550 -14.49 13.62 -23.76
C ILE A 550 -15.25 12.30 -23.87
#